data_AF-A0A2T5X6P3-F1
#
_entry.id   AF-A0A2T5X6P3-F1
#
_cell.length_a   1.000
_cell.length_b   1.000
_cell.length_c   1.000
_cell.angle_alpha   90.00
_cell.angle_beta   90.00
_cell.angle_gamma   90.00
#
_symmetry.space_group_name_H-M   'P 1'
#
loop_
_entity.id
_entity.type
_entity.pdbx_description
1 polymer ?
#
loop_
_entity_poly.entity_id
_entity_poly.type
_entity_poly.pdbx_seq_one_letter_code
_entity_poly.pdbx_strand_id
1 'polypeptide(L)'
;MTEKDLIDLWNRARTHLVIAQLAPTFLLITTVGLVPAIRESGTATVLAAWGILLASGILGALVEFSAAHEAQAIARDLNQIPGRSAVAARIVSTARWLHVAKFVTPTIFIGIFAALTAALFNAR
;
A
#
# COMPACT_ATOMS: atom_id res chain seq x y z
N MET A 1 12.72 -8.55 23.92
CA MET A 1 11.28 -8.24 23.76
C MET A 1 10.48 -9.45 24.16
N THR A 2 9.32 -9.27 24.76
CA THR A 2 8.40 -10.37 25.06
C THR A 2 7.57 -10.72 23.82
N GLU A 3 6.90 -11.88 23.84
CA GLU A 3 5.95 -12.26 22.78
C GLU A 3 4.85 -11.21 22.61
N LYS A 4 4.33 -10.68 23.73
CA LYS A 4 3.32 -9.62 23.72
C LYS A 4 3.81 -8.37 22.99
N ASP A 5 5.02 -7.91 23.28
CA ASP A 5 5.57 -6.71 22.63
C ASP A 5 5.68 -6.88 21.11
N LEU A 6 6.10 -8.06 20.65
CA LEU A 6 6.19 -8.37 19.23
C LEU A 6 4.82 -8.46 18.56
N ILE A 7 3.81 -9.03 19.24
CA ILE A 7 2.43 -9.05 18.74
C ILE A 7 1.88 -7.61 18.63
N ASP A 8 2.16 -6.75 19.61
CA ASP A 8 1.73 -5.36 19.60
C ASP A 8 2.42 -4.58 18.46
N LEU A 9 3.71 -4.82 18.20
CA LEU A 9 4.40 -4.28 17.02
C LEU A 9 3.83 -4.79 15.70
N TRP A 10 3.53 -6.09 15.60
CA TRP A 10 2.90 -6.67 14.42
C TRP A 10 1.56 -6.01 14.11
N ASN A 11 0.74 -5.79 15.13
CA ASN A 11 -0.56 -5.13 14.99
C ASN A 11 -0.42 -3.68 14.51
N ARG A 12 0.59 -2.96 15.00
CA ARG A 12 0.91 -1.59 14.52
C ARG A 12 1.34 -1.59 13.06
N ALA A 13 2.27 -2.47 12.67
CA ALA A 13 2.74 -2.57 11.29
C ALA A 13 1.60 -2.95 10.33
N ARG A 14 0.72 -3.89 10.72
CA ARG A 14 -0.48 -4.25 9.95
C ARG A 14 -1.45 -3.07 9.83
N THR A 15 -1.61 -2.28 10.88
CA THR A 15 -2.44 -1.07 10.85
C THR A 15 -1.87 -0.03 9.89
N HIS A 16 -0.55 0.21 9.92
CA HIS A 16 0.11 1.10 8.96
C HIS A 16 -0.10 0.64 7.52
N LEU A 17 -0.02 -0.66 7.25
CA LEU A 17 -0.28 -1.23 5.92
C LEU A 17 -1.71 -0.92 5.45
N VAL A 18 -2.71 -1.13 6.30
CA VAL A 18 -4.11 -0.82 5.99
C VAL A 18 -4.32 0.67 5.72
N ILE A 19 -3.73 1.54 6.56
CA ILE A 19 -3.88 2.99 6.44
C ILE A 19 -3.16 3.51 5.18
N ALA A 20 -1.99 2.98 4.86
CA ALA A 20 -1.20 3.39 3.69
C ALA A 20 -1.95 3.24 2.37
N GLN A 21 -2.89 2.29 2.29
CA GLN A 21 -3.69 2.04 1.10
C GLN A 21 -4.89 2.99 0.95
N LEU A 22 -5.33 3.65 2.03
CA LEU A 22 -6.53 4.49 1.99
C LEU A 22 -6.36 5.70 1.08
N ALA A 23 -5.25 6.43 1.22
CA ALA A 23 -5.02 7.64 0.45
C ALA A 23 -4.86 7.34 -1.06
N PRO A 24 -4.02 6.37 -1.50
CA PRO A 24 -3.93 6.03 -2.92
C PRO A 24 -5.23 5.48 -3.48
N THR A 25 -5.96 4.61 -2.76
CA THR A 25 -7.23 4.06 -3.26
C THR A 25 -8.28 5.15 -3.43
N PHE A 26 -8.40 6.04 -2.44
CA PHE A 26 -9.30 7.19 -2.50
C PHE A 26 -8.96 8.10 -3.69
N LEU A 27 -7.68 8.44 -3.85
CA LEU A 27 -7.23 9.28 -4.95
C LEU A 27 -7.54 8.64 -6.31
N LEU A 28 -7.24 7.35 -6.48
CA LEU A 28 -7.51 6.61 -7.73
C LEU A 28 -9.00 6.60 -8.07
N ILE A 29 -9.88 6.23 -7.13
CA ILE A 29 -11.32 6.15 -7.41
C ILE A 29 -11.92 7.54 -7.69
N THR A 30 -11.48 8.56 -6.95
CA THR A 30 -11.91 9.94 -7.19
C THR A 30 -11.44 10.42 -8.56
N THR A 31 -10.19 10.16 -8.96
CA THR A 31 -9.71 10.56 -10.29
C THR A 31 -10.45 9.83 -11.40
N VAL A 32 -10.75 8.53 -11.26
CA VAL A 32 -11.58 7.78 -12.23
C VAL A 32 -12.92 8.49 -12.48
N GLY A 33 -13.62 8.91 -11.42
CA GLY A 33 -14.90 9.61 -11.55
C GLY A 33 -14.79 11.03 -12.11
N LEU A 34 -13.64 11.68 -11.95
CA LEU A 34 -13.42 13.08 -12.33
C LEU A 34 -12.67 13.26 -13.66
N VAL A 35 -12.33 12.18 -14.38
CA VAL A 35 -11.55 12.28 -15.65
C VAL A 35 -12.14 13.33 -16.62
N PRO A 36 -13.44 13.35 -16.93
CA PRO A 36 -13.99 14.34 -17.87
C PRO A 36 -13.78 15.78 -17.39
N ALA A 37 -14.12 16.06 -16.12
CA ALA A 37 -13.99 17.39 -15.55
C ALA A 37 -12.53 17.87 -15.45
N ILE A 38 -11.60 16.98 -15.09
CA ILE A 38 -10.17 17.27 -15.04
C ILE A 38 -9.63 17.63 -16.43
N ARG A 39 -10.09 16.92 -17.48
CA ARG A 39 -9.71 17.19 -18.87
C ARG A 39 -10.26 18.52 -19.37
N GLU A 40 -11.53 18.79 -19.12
CA GLU A 40 -12.20 20.05 -19.52
C GLU A 40 -11.54 21.28 -18.87
N SER A 41 -10.97 21.10 -17.68
CA SER A 41 -10.27 22.15 -16.93
C SER A 41 -8.87 22.50 -17.50
N GLY A 42 -8.45 21.86 -18.60
CA GLY A 42 -7.23 22.19 -19.33
C GLY A 42 -5.96 21.49 -18.86
N THR A 43 -4.88 21.64 -19.65
CA THR A 43 -3.63 20.89 -19.53
C THR A 43 -2.94 21.03 -18.17
N ALA A 44 -2.98 22.22 -17.56
CA ALA A 44 -2.38 22.44 -16.25
C ALA A 44 -3.06 21.58 -15.16
N THR A 45 -4.39 21.46 -15.21
CA THR A 45 -5.17 20.64 -14.27
C THR A 45 -4.90 19.15 -14.48
N VAL A 46 -4.80 18.71 -15.73
CA VAL A 46 -4.40 17.33 -16.07
C VAL A 46 -3.01 17.00 -15.50
N LEU A 47 -2.01 17.85 -15.72
CA LEU A 47 -0.66 17.66 -15.19
C LEU A 47 -0.63 17.66 -13.66
N ALA A 48 -1.42 18.54 -13.02
CA ALA A 48 -1.54 18.57 -11.57
C ALA A 48 -2.15 17.26 -11.03
N ALA A 49 -3.27 16.80 -11.59
CA ALA A 49 -3.90 15.54 -11.19
C ALA A 49 -2.96 14.33 -11.39
N TRP A 50 -2.28 14.27 -12.53
CA TRP A 50 -1.29 13.24 -12.83
C TRP A 50 -0.11 13.26 -11.84
N GLY A 51 0.42 14.44 -11.54
CA GLY A 51 1.51 14.60 -10.56
C GLY A 51 1.10 14.21 -9.14
N ILE A 52 -0.13 14.54 -8.71
CA ILE A 52 -0.67 14.15 -7.40
C ILE A 52 -0.81 12.61 -7.33
N LEU A 53 -1.34 11.97 -8.37
CA LEU A 53 -1.42 10.52 -8.48
C LEU A 53 -0.06 9.85 -8.36
N LEU A 54 0.94 10.37 -9.09
CA LEU A 54 2.29 9.84 -9.08
C LEU A 54 2.94 9.97 -7.69
N ALA A 55 2.90 11.17 -7.10
CA ALA A 55 3.49 11.44 -5.79
C ALA A 55 2.83 10.61 -4.68
N SER A 56 1.49 10.56 -4.66
CA SER A 56 0.74 9.77 -3.69
C SER A 56 1.00 8.27 -3.84
N GLY A 57 1.08 7.77 -5.08
CA GLY A 57 1.42 6.39 -5.38
C GLY A 57 2.79 5.97 -4.88
N ILE A 58 3.82 6.79 -5.12
CA ILE A 58 5.18 6.53 -4.65
C ILE A 58 5.23 6.48 -3.12
N LEU A 59 4.65 7.49 -2.46
CA LEU A 59 4.62 7.53 -0.99
C LEU A 59 3.86 6.35 -0.40
N GLY A 60 2.69 6.01 -0.95
CA GLY A 60 1.88 4.87 -0.52
C GLY A 60 2.63 3.54 -0.65
N ALA A 61 3.23 3.28 -1.81
CA ALA A 61 3.99 2.06 -2.07
C ALA A 61 5.22 1.93 -1.15
N LEU A 62 5.94 3.03 -0.87
CA LEU A 62 7.09 3.02 0.04
C LEU A 62 6.67 2.67 1.47
N VAL A 63 5.57 3.25 1.97
CA VAL A 63 5.06 2.97 3.31
C VAL A 63 4.55 1.53 3.40
N GLU A 64 3.78 1.05 2.40
CA GLU A 64 3.30 -0.33 2.34
C GLU A 64 4.47 -1.32 2.35
N PHE A 65 5.51 -1.05 1.54
CA PHE A 65 6.70 -1.88 1.46
C PHE A 65 7.47 -1.92 2.79
N SER A 66 7.71 -0.76 3.41
CA SER A 66 8.42 -0.66 4.70
C SER A 66 7.68 -1.41 5.80
N ALA A 67 6.38 -1.12 5.97
CA ALA A 67 5.54 -1.73 7.00
C ALA A 67 5.45 -3.26 6.83
N ALA A 68 5.32 -3.73 5.59
CA ALA A 68 5.34 -5.16 5.30
C ALA A 68 6.71 -5.80 5.59
N HIS A 69 7.81 -5.11 5.31
CA HIS A 69 9.15 -5.62 5.58
C HIS A 69 9.46 -5.69 7.08
N GLU A 70 9.08 -4.65 7.83
CA GLU A 70 9.16 -4.61 9.30
C GLU A 70 8.31 -5.72 9.94
N ALA A 71 7.08 -5.91 9.48
CA ALA A 71 6.21 -6.99 9.94
C ALA A 71 6.81 -8.38 9.68
N GLN A 72 7.50 -8.59 8.55
CA GLN A 72 8.25 -9.82 8.29
C GLN A 72 9.45 -10.01 9.23
N ALA A 73 10.11 -8.94 9.66
CA ALA A 73 11.16 -9.02 10.68
C ALA A 73 10.58 -9.41 12.05
N ILE A 74 9.49 -8.77 12.47
CA ILE A 74 8.78 -9.10 13.71
C ILE A 74 8.36 -10.57 13.74
N ALA A 75 7.85 -11.10 12.62
CA ALA A 75 7.49 -12.52 12.51
C ALA A 75 8.70 -13.45 12.64
N ARG A 76 9.89 -13.06 12.16
CA ARG A 76 11.13 -13.84 12.34
C ARG A 76 11.55 -13.86 13.81
N ASP A 77 11.39 -12.75 14.52
CA ASP A 77 11.69 -12.69 15.96
C ASP A 77 10.69 -13.52 16.77
N LEU A 78 9.39 -13.46 16.45
CA LEU A 78 8.36 -14.34 17.04
C LEU A 78 8.65 -15.83 16.81
N ASN A 79 9.33 -16.18 15.71
CA ASN A 79 9.69 -17.56 15.41
C ASN A 79 10.79 -18.12 16.32
N GLN A 80 11.56 -17.24 16.98
CA GLN A 80 12.65 -17.63 17.87
C GLN A 80 12.19 -17.86 19.31
N ILE A 81 10.95 -17.50 19.66
CA ILE A 81 10.42 -17.67 21.02
C ILE A 81 10.01 -19.13 21.25
N PRO A 82 10.63 -19.84 22.21
CA PRO A 82 10.22 -21.20 22.59
C PRO A 82 8.84 -21.19 23.25
N GLY A 83 8.00 -22.18 22.92
CA GLY A 83 6.66 -22.29 23.52
C GLY A 83 5.69 -21.17 23.13
N ARG A 84 5.96 -20.44 22.04
CA ARG A 84 5.10 -19.36 21.53
C ARG A 84 3.63 -19.75 21.44
N SER A 85 2.75 -18.78 21.64
CA SER A 85 1.30 -19.02 21.53
C SER A 85 0.88 -19.41 20.10
N ALA A 86 -0.35 -19.92 19.98
CA ALA A 86 -0.97 -20.17 18.69
C ALA A 86 -1.11 -18.88 17.84
N VAL A 87 -1.27 -17.71 18.48
CA VAL A 87 -1.35 -16.42 17.79
C VAL A 87 -0.01 -16.10 17.14
N ALA A 88 1.09 -16.22 17.88
CA ALA A 88 2.43 -16.03 17.35
C ALA A 88 2.74 -17.03 16.22
N ALA A 89 2.38 -18.31 16.39
CA ALA A 89 2.55 -19.33 15.34
C ALA A 89 1.77 -18.94 14.06
N ARG A 90 0.56 -18.40 14.20
CA ARG A 90 -0.24 -17.94 13.05
C ARG A 90 0.42 -16.76 12.35
N ILE A 91 0.89 -15.76 13.09
CA ILE A 91 1.62 -14.60 12.55
C ILE A 91 2.83 -15.05 11.71
N VAL A 92 3.63 -15.96 12.24
CA VAL A 92 4.80 -16.49 11.51
C VAL A 92 4.39 -17.18 10.21
N SER A 93 3.33 -17.99 10.25
CA SER A 93 2.85 -18.70 9.06
C SER A 93 2.30 -17.76 7.98
N THR A 94 1.71 -16.63 8.36
CA THR A 94 1.07 -15.69 7.43
C THR A 94 2.02 -14.62 6.90
N ALA A 95 3.14 -14.34 7.59
CA ALA A 95 4.08 -13.29 7.21
C ALA A 95 4.66 -13.43 5.78
N ARG A 96 4.71 -14.64 5.20
CA ARG A 96 5.07 -14.84 3.79
C ARG A 96 4.13 -14.13 2.81
N TRP A 97 2.85 -13.98 3.17
CA TRP A 97 1.85 -13.31 2.32
C TRP A 97 2.05 -11.80 2.27
N LEU A 98 2.87 -11.22 3.15
CA LEU A 98 3.25 -9.81 3.07
C LEU A 98 4.06 -9.49 1.81
N HIS A 99 4.61 -10.50 1.10
CA HIS A 99 5.14 -10.29 -0.25
C HIS A 99 4.09 -9.78 -1.24
N VAL A 100 2.81 -10.14 -1.06
CA VAL A 100 1.71 -9.61 -1.88
C VAL A 100 1.61 -8.10 -1.69
N ALA A 101 1.61 -7.64 -0.44
CA ALA A 101 1.61 -6.20 -0.14
C ALA A 101 2.86 -5.48 -0.68
N LYS A 102 4.03 -6.11 -0.61
CA LYS A 102 5.29 -5.50 -1.08
C LYS A 102 5.37 -5.35 -2.60
N PHE A 103 4.77 -6.27 -3.36
CA PHE A 103 5.06 -6.40 -4.79
C PHE A 103 3.80 -6.43 -5.65
N VAL A 104 2.78 -7.17 -5.25
CA VAL A 104 1.57 -7.33 -6.05
C VAL A 104 0.71 -6.07 -5.98
N THR A 105 0.44 -5.53 -4.79
CA THR A 105 -0.36 -4.29 -4.66
C THR A 105 0.27 -3.12 -5.43
N PRO A 106 1.58 -2.82 -5.29
CA PRO A 106 2.20 -1.73 -6.04
C PRO A 106 2.22 -1.98 -7.55
N THR A 107 2.35 -3.24 -7.99
CA THR A 107 2.25 -3.59 -9.42
C THR A 107 0.86 -3.30 -9.98
N ILE A 108 -0.20 -3.67 -9.25
CA ILE A 108 -1.58 -3.35 -9.64
C ILE A 108 -1.78 -1.83 -9.67
N PHE A 109 -1.27 -1.12 -8.68
CA PHE A 109 -1.32 0.34 -8.64
C PHE A 109 -0.69 0.97 -9.89
N ILE A 110 0.50 0.50 -10.31
CA ILE A 110 1.18 0.98 -11.53
C ILE A 110 0.29 0.73 -12.77
N GLY A 111 -0.37 -0.42 -12.86
CA GLY A 111 -1.30 -0.71 -13.94
C GLY A 111 -2.48 0.26 -14.00
N ILE A 112 -3.09 0.57 -12.85
CA ILE A 112 -4.19 1.54 -12.77
C ILE A 112 -3.69 2.96 -13.08
N PHE A 113 -2.52 3.34 -12.56
CA PHE A 113 -1.89 4.63 -12.86
C PHE A 113 -1.62 4.81 -14.36
N ALA A 114 -1.15 3.77 -15.05
CA ALA A 114 -0.94 3.80 -16.50
C ALA A 114 -2.27 3.95 -17.25
N ALA A 115 -3.33 3.24 -16.83
CA ALA A 115 -4.66 3.38 -17.40
C ALA A 115 -5.23 4.79 -17.20
N LEU A 116 -5.09 5.37 -16.00
CA LEU A 116 -5.49 6.75 -15.71
C LEU A 116 -4.68 7.77 -16.49
N THR A 117 -3.38 7.54 -16.66
CA THR A 117 -2.54 8.38 -17.52
C THR A 117 -3.09 8.38 -18.95
N ALA A 118 -3.38 7.21 -19.52
CA ALA A 118 -4.00 7.13 -20.84
C ALA A 118 -5.37 7.83 -20.89
N ALA A 119 -6.21 7.69 -19.85
CA ALA A 119 -7.51 8.32 -19.80
C ALA A 119 -7.43 9.86 -19.73
N LEU A 120 -6.49 10.40 -18.95
CA LEU A 120 -6.28 11.83 -18.77
C LEU A 120 -5.72 12.51 -20.02
N PHE A 121 -4.82 11.84 -20.76
CA PHE A 121 -4.12 12.44 -21.90
C PHE A 121 -4.69 12.03 -23.28
N ASN A 122 -5.31 10.86 -23.42
CA ASN A 122 -5.63 10.27 -24.73
C ASN A 122 -7.12 9.99 -24.95
N ALA A 123 -8.02 10.35 -24.03
CA ALA A 123 -9.43 10.18 -24.30
C ALA A 123 -9.86 11.16 -25.43
N ARG A 124 -10.64 10.65 -26.38
CA ARG A 124 -11.29 11.48 -27.42
C ARG A 124 -12.40 12.32 -26.83
#